data_AF-A0A6J4PV65-F1
#
_entry.id   AF-A0A6J4PV65-F1
#
_cell.length_a   1.000
_cell.length_b   1.000
_cell.length_c   1.000
_cell.angle_alpha   90.00
_cell.angle_beta   90.00
_cell.angle_gamma   90.00
#
_symmetry.space_group_name_H-M   'P 1'
#
loop_
_entity.id
_entity.type
_entity.pdbx_description
1 polymer ?
#
loop_
_entity_poly.entity_id
_entity_poly.type
_entity_poly.pdbx_seq_one_letter_code
_entity_poly.pdbx_strand_id
1 'polypeptide(L)'
;MDRFSFSVRLTPEARGLLRPDEAIVLDWHRLAMCCAGAGEMSLYATGEGAVRGRKGLVRLKGDEPIYAARAIFPHLAGREVSIDARKTLGFRRFYSDLPRDFGLRAVMGHLPEPENAAR
;
A
#
# COMPACT_ATOMS: atom_id res chain seq x y z
N MET A 1 18.34 1.90 -8.97
CA MET A 1 17.68 1.28 -7.82
C MET A 1 17.89 -0.22 -7.92
N ASP A 2 18.24 -0.92 -6.85
CA ASP A 2 18.31 -2.39 -6.87
C ASP A 2 16.92 -2.93 -7.26
N ARG A 3 16.87 -3.92 -8.13
CA ARG A 3 15.62 -4.45 -8.72
C ARG A 3 14.65 -4.96 -7.65
N PHE A 4 15.15 -5.25 -6.45
CA PHE A 4 14.37 -5.72 -5.31
C PHE A 4 14.20 -4.68 -4.20
N SER A 5 14.88 -3.54 -4.30
CA SER A 5 14.68 -2.43 -3.37
C SER A 5 13.40 -1.66 -3.68
N PHE A 6 12.78 -1.11 -2.65
CA PHE A 6 11.63 -0.23 -2.77
C PHE A 6 11.65 0.80 -1.65
N SER A 7 11.00 1.94 -1.87
CA SER A 7 10.70 2.90 -0.81
C SER A 7 9.23 3.25 -0.82
N VAL A 8 8.65 3.41 0.37
CA VAL A 8 7.26 3.86 0.53
C VAL A 8 7.31 5.06 1.45
N ARG A 9 6.72 6.19 1.02
CA ARG A 9 6.79 7.44 1.76
C ARG A 9 5.44 8.14 1.84
N LEU A 10 5.17 8.84 2.93
CA LEU A 10 4.02 9.75 3.05
C LEU A 10 4.39 11.13 2.49
N THR A 11 3.48 11.70 1.71
CA THR A 11 3.52 13.12 1.39
C THR A 11 3.36 13.98 2.66
N PRO A 12 3.76 15.26 2.65
CA PRO A 12 3.48 16.18 3.74
C PRO A 12 1.99 16.22 4.12
N GLU A 13 1.10 16.18 3.14
CA GLU A 13 -0.35 16.18 3.30
C GLU A 13 -0.84 14.91 4.00
N ALA A 14 -0.36 13.73 3.58
CA ALA A 14 -0.67 12.46 4.24
C ALA A 14 -0.15 12.44 5.68
N ARG A 15 1.07 12.92 5.90
CA ARG A 15 1.68 12.99 7.23
C ARG A 15 0.88 13.92 8.16
N GLY A 16 0.39 15.06 7.66
CA GLY A 16 -0.44 16.00 8.42
C GLY A 16 -1.86 15.50 8.71
N LEU A 17 -2.39 14.57 7.92
CA LEU A 17 -3.72 13.98 8.12
C LEU A 17 -3.70 12.69 8.95
N LEU A 18 -2.53 12.09 9.18
CA LEU A 18 -2.34 10.92 10.03
C LEU A 18 -2.32 11.34 11.51
N ARG A 19 -3.07 10.65 12.36
CA ARG A 19 -3.04 10.93 13.81
C ARG A 19 -1.80 10.33 14.47
N PRO A 20 -1.37 10.85 15.64
CA PRO A 20 -0.12 10.40 16.29
C PRO A 20 -0.06 8.91 16.65
N ASP A 21 -1.21 8.29 16.88
CA ASP A 21 -1.34 6.87 17.24
C ASP A 21 -1.79 5.99 16.05
N GLU A 22 -1.90 6.57 14.86
CA GLU A 22 -2.31 5.85 13.65
C GLU A 22 -1.11 5.42 12.81
N ALA A 23 -1.30 4.29 12.16
CA ALA A 23 -0.42 3.74 11.16
C ALA A 23 -1.16 3.62 9.82
N ILE A 24 -0.42 3.73 8.73
CA ILE A 24 -0.93 3.42 7.39
C ILE A 24 -0.71 1.94 7.10
N VAL A 25 -1.73 1.28 6.56
CA VAL A 25 -1.68 -0.13 6.19
C VAL A 25 -1.89 -0.27 4.69
N LEU A 26 -0.91 -0.88 4.02
CA LEU A 26 -1.05 -1.47 2.69
C LEU A 26 -1.42 -2.94 2.86
N ASP A 27 -2.72 -3.23 2.91
CA ASP A 27 -3.23 -4.60 3.04
C ASP A 27 -3.42 -5.25 1.66
N TRP A 28 -3.52 -6.57 1.65
CA TRP A 28 -3.65 -7.37 0.44
C TRP A 28 -4.79 -8.39 0.58
N HIS A 29 -5.77 -8.28 -0.31
CA HIS A 29 -6.93 -9.16 -0.35
C HIS A 29 -6.57 -10.50 -0.96
N ARG A 30 -6.23 -11.47 -0.12
CA ARG A 30 -5.96 -12.85 -0.56
C ARG A 30 -7.22 -13.58 -1.01
N LEU A 31 -8.37 -13.21 -0.46
CA LEU A 31 -9.68 -13.76 -0.78
C LEU A 31 -10.65 -12.62 -1.00
N ALA A 32 -11.42 -12.71 -2.06
CA ALA A 32 -12.55 -11.84 -2.33
C ALA A 32 -13.66 -12.67 -2.96
N MET A 33 -14.90 -12.19 -2.85
CA MET A 33 -16.06 -12.83 -3.48
C MET A 33 -15.99 -12.82 -5.01
N CYS A 34 -15.15 -11.95 -5.59
CA CYS A 34 -14.93 -11.81 -7.02
C CYS A 34 -13.43 -12.02 -7.31
N CYS A 35 -13.12 -12.74 -8.40
CA CYS A 35 -11.74 -12.91 -8.86
C CYS A 35 -11.05 -11.57 -9.18
N ALA A 36 -11.80 -10.56 -9.62
CA ALA A 36 -11.28 -9.21 -9.82
C ALA A 36 -10.94 -8.48 -8.51
N GLY A 37 -11.41 -8.96 -7.36
CA GLY A 37 -11.05 -8.43 -6.04
C GLY A 37 -9.95 -9.22 -5.33
N ALA A 38 -9.72 -10.47 -5.76
CA ALA A 38 -8.66 -11.30 -5.22
C ALA A 38 -7.33 -10.84 -5.82
N GLY A 39 -6.35 -10.54 -4.96
CA GLY A 39 -5.11 -9.91 -5.39
C GLY A 39 -5.21 -8.39 -5.53
N GLU A 40 -6.24 -7.76 -4.95
CA GLU A 40 -6.28 -6.30 -4.85
C GLU A 40 -5.67 -5.80 -3.54
N MET A 41 -5.17 -4.57 -3.58
CA MET A 41 -4.64 -3.89 -2.39
C MET A 41 -5.67 -2.98 -1.75
N SER A 42 -5.53 -2.75 -0.45
CA SER A 42 -6.27 -1.71 0.25
C SER A 42 -5.34 -0.84 1.07
N LEU A 43 -5.66 0.45 1.10
CA LEU A 43 -4.90 1.45 1.81
C LEU A 43 -5.80 2.13 2.83
N TYR A 44 -5.44 2.05 4.10
CA TYR A 44 -6.22 2.67 5.17
C TYR A 44 -5.34 3.05 6.35
N ALA A 45 -5.83 4.01 7.14
CA ALA A 45 -5.26 4.37 8.43
C ALA A 45 -5.99 3.62 9.55
N THR A 46 -5.25 3.17 10.55
CA THR A 46 -5.79 2.53 11.76
C THR A 46 -4.85 2.73 12.93
N GLY A 47 -5.31 2.57 14.18
CA GLY A 47 -4.45 2.64 15.35
C GLY A 47 -3.27 1.65 15.28
N GLU A 48 -2.05 2.12 15.55
CA GLU A 48 -0.82 1.33 15.44
C GLU A 48 -0.87 0.09 16.35
N GLY A 49 -1.47 0.23 17.54
CA GLY A 49 -1.68 -0.87 18.47
C GLY A 49 -2.50 -2.04 17.90
N ALA A 50 -3.42 -1.77 16.96
CA ALA A 50 -4.26 -2.81 16.34
C ALA A 50 -3.52 -3.60 15.24
N VAL A 51 -2.46 -3.03 14.67
CA VAL A 51 -1.68 -3.67 13.59
C VAL A 51 -0.36 -4.23 14.08
N ARG A 52 0.16 -3.72 15.20
CA ARG A 52 1.36 -4.22 15.86
C ARG A 52 1.14 -5.69 16.28
N GLY A 53 1.88 -6.59 15.63
CA GLY A 53 1.78 -8.04 15.90
C GLY A 53 0.71 -8.78 15.10
N ARG A 54 -0.08 -8.10 14.25
CA ARG A 54 -1.04 -8.77 13.36
C ARG A 54 -0.29 -9.67 12.37
N LYS A 55 -0.61 -10.97 12.38
CA LYS A 55 0.03 -11.96 11.50
C LYS A 55 -0.13 -11.57 10.03
N GLY A 56 0.99 -11.46 9.32
CA GLY A 56 1.03 -11.16 7.88
C GLY A 56 1.29 -9.70 7.53
N LEU A 57 1.17 -8.77 8.48
CA LEU A 57 1.62 -7.38 8.34
C LEU A 57 3.06 -7.23 8.83
N VAL A 58 3.84 -6.43 8.13
CA VAL A 58 5.22 -6.09 8.46
C VAL A 58 5.35 -4.58 8.48
N ARG A 59 5.95 -4.05 9.54
CA ARG A 59 6.34 -2.62 9.59
C ARG A 59 7.45 -2.38 8.57
N LEU A 60 7.24 -1.44 7.66
CA LEU A 60 8.26 -1.05 6.70
C LEU A 60 9.40 -0.31 7.41
N LYS A 61 10.60 -0.42 6.85
CA LYS A 61 11.77 0.31 7.37
C LYS A 61 11.59 1.80 7.06
N GLY A 62 11.85 2.65 8.04
CA GLY A 62 11.74 4.11 7.94
C GLY A 62 11.11 4.72 9.19
N ASP A 63 11.06 6.05 9.22
CA ASP A 63 10.52 6.81 10.35
C ASP A 63 8.99 6.84 10.37
N GLU A 64 8.35 6.59 9.23
CA GLU A 64 6.90 6.65 9.08
C GLU A 64 6.23 5.34 9.57
N PRO A 65 5.07 5.43 10.24
CA PRO A 65 4.36 4.26 10.77
C PRO A 65 3.58 3.54 9.66
N ILE A 66 4.31 2.92 8.72
CA ILE A 66 3.72 2.20 7.58
C ILE A 66 3.85 0.69 7.78
N TYR A 67 2.74 -0.01 7.62
CA TYR A 67 2.65 -1.47 7.65
C TYR A 67 2.21 -1.96 6.28
N ALA A 68 2.79 -3.08 5.83
CA ALA A 68 2.43 -3.70 4.57
C ALA A 68 2.20 -5.20 4.75
N ALA A 69 1.20 -5.73 4.07
CA ALA A 69 1.01 -7.16 3.93
C ALA A 69 2.18 -7.75 3.13
N ARG A 70 2.78 -8.85 3.59
CA ARG A 70 3.93 -9.48 2.89
C ARG A 70 3.64 -9.78 1.41
N ALA A 71 2.39 -10.11 1.09
CA ALA A 71 1.95 -10.43 -0.26
C ALA A 71 2.09 -9.25 -1.25
N ILE A 72 2.16 -7.99 -0.77
CA ILE A 72 2.30 -6.82 -1.64
C ILE A 72 3.74 -6.57 -2.10
N PHE A 73 4.74 -7.19 -1.47
CA PHE A 73 6.17 -6.87 -1.72
C PHE A 73 6.60 -7.02 -3.19
N PRO A 74 6.16 -8.06 -3.95
CA PRO A 74 6.44 -8.14 -5.37
C PRO A 74 5.95 -6.94 -6.17
N HIS A 75 4.87 -6.28 -5.71
CA HIS A 75 4.31 -5.10 -6.36
C HIS A 75 5.03 -3.80 -5.96
N LEU A 76 5.74 -3.80 -4.83
CA LEU A 76 6.58 -2.68 -4.39
C LEU A 76 7.98 -2.73 -5.01
N ALA A 77 8.48 -3.92 -5.32
CA ALA A 77 9.84 -4.12 -5.81
C ALA A 77 10.18 -3.22 -7.02
N GLY A 78 11.29 -2.50 -6.92
CA GLY A 78 11.76 -1.58 -7.96
C GLY A 78 11.00 -0.26 -8.04
N ARG A 79 10.11 0.06 -7.07
CA ARG A 79 9.30 1.29 -7.06
C ARG A 79 9.65 2.23 -5.91
N GLU A 80 9.47 3.52 -6.17
CA GLU A 80 9.25 4.52 -5.13
C GLU A 80 7.76 4.82 -5.08
N VAL A 81 7.14 4.51 -3.94
CA VAL A 81 5.70 4.62 -3.74
C VAL A 81 5.42 5.82 -2.86
N SER A 82 4.63 6.76 -3.37
CA SER A 82 4.11 7.87 -2.61
C SER A 82 2.70 7.57 -2.11
N ILE A 83 2.45 7.89 -0.84
CA ILE A 83 1.14 7.82 -0.22
C ILE A 83 0.72 9.24 0.10
N ASP A 84 -0.38 9.65 -0.52
CA ASP A 84 -0.97 10.95 -0.37
C ASP A 84 -2.35 10.84 0.28
N ALA A 85 -2.89 11.96 0.73
CA ALA A 85 -4.16 12.00 1.42
C ALA A 85 -4.97 13.24 1.09
N ARG A 86 -6.29 13.05 1.08
CA ARG A 86 -7.26 14.13 0.92
C ARG A 86 -8.29 14.05 2.03
N LYS A 87 -8.66 15.21 2.57
CA LYS A 87 -9.79 15.35 3.49
C LYS A 87 -10.95 16.04 2.76
N THR A 88 -12.10 15.37 2.71
CA THR A 88 -13.32 15.90 2.09
C THR A 88 -14.48 15.70 3.07
N LEU A 89 -15.18 16.79 3.43
CA LEU A 89 -16.35 16.76 4.33
C LEU A 89 -16.10 15.98 5.65
N GLY A 90 -14.92 16.14 6.25
CA GLY A 90 -14.54 15.46 7.49
C GLY A 90 -13.98 14.04 7.31
N PHE A 91 -14.19 13.40 6.16
CA PHE A 91 -13.61 12.09 5.84
C PHE A 91 -12.19 12.23 5.32
N ARG A 92 -11.27 11.43 5.87
CA ARG A 92 -9.88 11.32 5.42
C ARG A 92 -9.77 10.12 4.50
N ARG A 93 -9.23 10.33 3.30
CA ARG A 93 -8.96 9.28 2.33
C ARG A 93 -7.48 9.30 1.97
N PHE A 94 -6.83 8.16 2.12
CA PHE A 94 -5.45 7.94 1.70
C PHE A 94 -5.47 7.23 0.35
N TYR A 95 -4.50 7.54 -0.51
CA TYR A 95 -4.29 6.89 -1.80
C TYR A 95 -2.79 6.79 -2.09
N SER A 96 -2.40 5.80 -2.88
CA SER A 96 -1.03 5.67 -3.38
C SER A 96 -1.01 5.80 -4.90
N ASP A 97 0.18 6.01 -5.43
CA ASP A 97 0.50 5.95 -6.86
C ASP A 97 0.63 4.51 -7.41
N LEU A 98 0.40 3.50 -6.57
CA LEU A 98 0.34 2.11 -7.01
C LEU A 98 -0.88 1.87 -7.92
N PRO A 99 -0.78 0.93 -8.88
CA PRO A 99 -1.93 0.41 -9.62
C PRO A 99 -3.10 0.04 -8.69
N ARG A 100 -4.34 0.26 -9.16
CA ARG A 100 -5.57 0.00 -8.37
C ARG A 100 -6.34 -1.24 -8.83
N ASP A 101 -5.72 -1.99 -9.72
CA ASP A 101 -6.33 -3.04 -10.53
C ASP A 101 -5.40 -4.25 -10.62
N PHE A 102 -4.72 -4.60 -9.53
CA PHE A 102 -3.73 -5.69 -9.53
C PHE A 102 -4.35 -7.06 -9.81
N GLY A 103 -5.45 -7.37 -9.13
CA GLY A 103 -6.22 -8.60 -9.29
C GLY A 103 -6.90 -8.64 -10.65
N LEU A 104 -7.52 -7.54 -11.06
CA LEU A 104 -8.11 -7.43 -12.39
C LEU A 104 -7.08 -7.63 -13.51
N ARG A 105 -5.92 -6.98 -13.41
CA ARG A 105 -4.81 -7.16 -14.36
C ARG A 105 -4.32 -8.60 -14.43
N ALA A 106 -4.16 -9.25 -13.28
CA ALA A 106 -3.78 -10.66 -13.23
C ALA A 106 -4.83 -11.55 -13.92
N VAL A 107 -6.12 -11.33 -13.69
CA VAL A 107 -7.22 -12.05 -14.36
C VAL A 107 -7.20 -11.81 -15.88
N MET A 108 -6.82 -10.62 -16.32
CA MET A 108 -6.71 -10.27 -17.74
C MET A 108 -5.38 -10.69 -18.38
N GLY A 109 -4.49 -11.38 -17.65
CA GLY A 109 -3.17 -11.80 -18.15
C GLY A 109 -2.12 -10.69 -18.23
N HIS A 110 -2.41 -9.50 -17.70
CA HIS A 110 -1.52 -8.34 -17.69
C HIS A 110 -0.72 -8.25 -16.39
N LEU A 111 0.24 -9.16 -16.18
CA LEU A 111 1.18 -8.99 -15.07
C LEU A 111 2.00 -7.70 -15.25
N PRO A 112 2.38 -6.99 -14.17
CA PRO A 112 3.22 -5.81 -14.29
C PRO A 112 4.54 -6.18 -15.00
N GLU A 113 4.78 -5.59 -16.17
CA GLU A 113 6.02 -5.77 -16.90
C GLU A 113 7.18 -5.24 -16.04
N PRO A 114 8.28 -6.01 -15.89
CA PRO A 114 9.39 -5.64 -15.02
C PRO A 114 10.11 -4.35 -15.44
N GLU A 115 9.85 -3.85 -16.64
CA GLU A 115 10.49 -2.67 -17.25
C GLU A 115 9.78 -1.33 -16.99
N ASN A 116 8.52 -1.33 -16.54
CA ASN A 116 7.72 -0.11 -16.29
C ASN A 116 7.54 0.24 -14.80
N ALA A 117 8.42 -0.25 -13.92
CA ALA A 117 8.44 0.12 -12.50
C ALA A 117 9.31 1.36 -12.19
N ALA A 118 9.98 1.94 -13.20
CA ALA A 118 11.04 2.94 -13.01
C ALA A 118 10.95 4.14 -13.96
N ARG A 119 9.74 4.60 -14.33
CA ARG A 119 9.59 5.89 -15.03
C ARG A 119 8.49 6.74 -14.44
#